data_AF-A0A653DUZ3-F1
#
_entry.id   AF-A0A653DUZ3-F1
#
_cell.length_a   1.000
_cell.length_b   1.000
_cell.length_c   1.000
_cell.angle_alpha   90.00
_cell.angle_beta   90.00
_cell.angle_gamma   90.00
#
_symmetry.space_group_name_H-M   'P 1'
#
loop_
_entity.id
_entity.type
_entity.pdbx_description
1 polymer ?
#
loop_
_entity_poly.entity_id
_entity_poly.type
_entity_poly.pdbx_seq_one_letter_code
_entity_poly.pdbx_strand_id
1 'polypeptide(L)'
;MNTYKLESDNPFNHEKVDKILINVMNEAIEGLKYDADKCSKQAKWASLAIRSRVKELEFDRYKIVCIVSIGEKNSQDILATCRFLWDAEKDRYSIYSLQNTYVYGIAQCFGLYYE
;
A
#
# COMPACT_ATOMS: atom_id res chain seq x y z
N MET A 1 -25.97 -23.64 16.95
CA MET A 1 -25.89 -23.57 15.48
C MET A 1 -24.46 -23.24 15.12
N ASN A 2 -23.82 -24.02 14.24
CA ASN A 2 -22.48 -23.71 13.74
C ASN A 2 -22.56 -22.47 12.84
N THR A 3 -22.03 -21.35 13.32
CA THR A 3 -21.91 -20.06 12.62
C THR A 3 -20.63 -19.96 11.78
N TYR A 4 -19.96 -21.08 11.52
CA TYR A 4 -18.75 -21.09 10.70
C TYR A 4 -19.09 -20.74 9.26
N LYS A 5 -18.68 -19.54 8.82
CA LYS A 5 -18.77 -19.08 7.45
C LYS A 5 -17.39 -19.17 6.80
N LEU A 6 -17.33 -19.52 5.52
CA LEU A 6 -16.11 -19.53 4.71
C LEU A 6 -15.95 -18.28 3.85
N GLU A 7 -17.00 -17.48 3.70
CA GLU A 7 -17.02 -16.30 2.85
C GLU A 7 -16.86 -15.01 3.68
N SER A 8 -16.24 -14.00 3.08
CA SER A 8 -16.10 -12.67 3.68
C SER A 8 -17.35 -11.85 3.45
N ASP A 9 -17.96 -11.32 4.52
CA ASP A 9 -19.10 -10.40 4.40
C ASP A 9 -18.62 -9.00 3.91
N ASN A 10 -17.39 -8.58 4.26
CA ASN A 10 -16.72 -7.36 3.76
C ASN A 10 -15.36 -7.65 3.08
N PRO A 11 -15.35 -8.08 1.81
CA PRO A 11 -14.12 -8.45 1.11
C PRO A 11 -13.21 -7.25 0.84
N PHE A 12 -11.92 -7.51 0.61
CA PHE A 12 -10.96 -6.47 0.30
C PHE A 12 -11.37 -5.69 -0.96
N ASN A 13 -11.56 -4.38 -0.79
CA ASN A 13 -11.96 -3.47 -1.86
C ASN A 13 -10.77 -2.63 -2.32
N HIS A 14 -10.21 -2.96 -3.49
CA HIS A 14 -9.04 -2.26 -4.01
C HIS A 14 -9.31 -0.78 -4.29
N GLU A 15 -10.50 -0.38 -4.75
CA GLU A 15 -10.80 1.03 -5.07
C GLU A 15 -10.73 1.94 -3.83
N LYS A 16 -11.21 1.44 -2.68
CA LYS A 16 -11.08 2.17 -1.41
C LYS A 16 -9.61 2.30 -1.00
N VAL A 17 -8.83 1.24 -1.19
CA VAL A 17 -7.40 1.22 -0.86
C VAL A 17 -6.59 2.10 -1.81
N ASP A 18 -6.94 2.15 -3.10
CA ASP A 18 -6.34 3.03 -4.09
C ASP A 18 -6.46 4.50 -3.68
N LYS A 19 -7.64 4.91 -3.20
CA LYS A 19 -7.86 6.27 -2.67
C LYS A 19 -7.01 6.55 -1.44
N ILE A 20 -6.86 5.58 -0.53
CA ILE A 20 -5.99 5.72 0.65
C ILE A 20 -4.53 5.88 0.22
N LEU A 21 -4.05 5.05 -0.72
CA LEU A 21 -2.69 5.12 -1.25
C LEU A 21 -2.41 6.47 -1.88
N ILE A 22 -3.30 6.97 -2.74
CA ILE A 22 -3.18 8.29 -3.37
C ILE A 22 -3.06 9.39 -2.32
N ASN A 23 -3.98 9.41 -1.35
CA ASN A 23 -4.01 10.47 -0.33
C ASN A 23 -2.76 10.45 0.55
N VAL A 24 -2.34 9.28 1.06
CA VAL A 24 -1.15 9.18 1.92
C VAL A 24 0.11 9.49 1.12
N MET A 25 0.22 9.02 -0.12
CA MET A 25 1.44 9.22 -0.91
C MET A 25 1.61 10.67 -1.38
N ASN A 26 0.53 11.37 -1.71
CA ASN A 26 0.58 12.80 -1.96
C ASN A 26 1.07 13.55 -0.71
N GLU A 27 0.49 13.26 0.46
CA GLU A 27 0.89 13.86 1.75
C GLU A 27 2.35 13.53 2.12
N ALA A 28 2.82 12.33 1.78
CA ALA A 28 4.19 11.90 2.05
C ALA A 28 5.23 12.62 1.17
N ILE A 29 4.92 12.88 -0.10
CA ILE A 29 5.89 13.33 -1.12
C ILE A 29 5.77 14.83 -1.42
N GLU A 30 4.65 15.46 -1.09
CA GLU A 30 4.43 16.89 -1.31
C GLU A 30 5.51 17.73 -0.61
N GLY A 31 6.22 18.54 -1.39
CA GLY A 31 7.32 19.38 -0.89
C GLY A 31 8.58 18.62 -0.42
N LEU A 32 8.62 17.29 -0.51
CA LEU A 32 9.75 16.48 -0.06
C LEU A 32 10.96 16.64 -1.00
N LYS A 33 12.07 17.13 -0.45
CA LYS A 33 13.40 17.05 -1.09
C LYS A 33 14.12 15.80 -0.63
N TYR A 34 14.98 15.25 -1.49
CA TYR A 34 15.74 14.06 -1.13
C TYR A 34 16.69 14.34 0.04
N ASP A 35 16.58 13.48 1.04
CA ASP A 35 17.46 13.40 2.21
C ASP A 35 17.27 11.99 2.78
N ALA A 36 18.35 11.24 2.95
CA ALA A 36 18.29 9.82 3.27
C ALA A 36 17.48 9.52 4.54
N ASP A 37 17.66 10.34 5.59
CA ASP A 37 16.98 10.17 6.87
C ASP A 37 15.51 10.58 6.79
N LYS A 38 15.20 11.71 6.13
CA LYS A 38 13.82 12.18 5.96
C LYS A 38 13.02 11.22 5.06
N CYS A 39 13.57 10.79 3.93
CA CYS A 39 12.91 9.85 3.03
C CYS A 39 12.62 8.52 3.73
N SER A 40 13.57 8.00 4.52
CA SER A 40 13.36 6.77 5.29
C SER A 40 12.26 6.92 6.35
N LYS A 41 12.26 8.02 7.11
CA LYS A 41 11.19 8.33 8.08
C LYS A 41 9.84 8.46 7.40
N GLN A 42 9.79 9.09 6.23
CA GLN A 42 8.55 9.34 5.51
C GLN A 42 7.99 8.09 4.86
N ALA A 43 8.84 7.20 4.33
CA ALA A 43 8.42 5.89 3.86
C ALA A 43 7.84 5.04 5.01
N LYS A 44 8.51 5.05 6.19
CA LYS A 44 8.02 4.36 7.38
C LYS A 44 6.67 4.92 7.83
N TRP A 45 6.53 6.24 7.94
CA TRP A 45 5.27 6.88 8.29
C TRP A 45 4.16 6.53 7.30
N ALA A 46 4.41 6.66 6.00
CA ALA A 46 3.43 6.36 4.96
C ALA A 46 2.97 4.89 5.03
N SER A 47 3.90 3.94 5.22
CA SER A 47 3.55 2.52 5.34
C SER A 47 2.65 2.23 6.55
N LEU A 48 2.88 2.90 7.67
CA LEU A 48 2.06 2.78 8.87
C LEU A 48 0.70 3.44 8.68
N ALA A 49 0.67 4.64 8.08
CA ALA A 49 -0.56 5.39 7.81
C ALA A 49 -1.49 4.64 6.84
N ILE A 50 -0.95 4.12 5.73
CA ILE A 50 -1.70 3.27 4.80
C ILE A 50 -2.26 2.05 5.53
N ARG A 51 -1.40 1.32 6.26
CA ARG A 51 -1.84 0.11 6.97
C ARG A 51 -2.94 0.40 7.99
N SER A 52 -2.83 1.50 8.75
CA SER A 52 -3.86 1.88 9.73
C SER A 52 -5.17 2.26 9.05
N ARG A 53 -5.15 3.15 8.04
CA ARG A 53 -6.35 3.56 7.29
C ARG A 53 -7.03 2.39 6.57
N VAL A 54 -6.25 1.43 6.06
CA VAL A 54 -6.80 0.20 5.44
C VAL A 54 -7.42 -0.72 6.48
N LYS A 55 -6.85 -0.83 7.69
CA LYS A 55 -7.45 -1.60 8.78
C LYS A 55 -8.77 -1.01 9.28
N GLU A 56 -8.93 0.31 9.22
CA GLU A 56 -10.20 1.00 9.55
C GLU A 56 -11.34 0.68 8.58
N LEU A 57 -11.05 0.11 7.40
CA LEU A 57 -12.08 -0.39 6.49
C LEU A 57 -12.67 -1.74 6.92
N GLU A 58 -12.10 -2.36 7.96
CA GLU A 58 -12.56 -3.58 8.60
C GLU A 58 -12.83 -4.72 7.61
N PHE A 59 -11.90 -4.93 6.66
CA PHE A 59 -11.98 -6.07 5.75
C PHE A 59 -11.88 -7.38 6.52
N ASP A 60 -12.87 -8.25 6.33
CA ASP A 60 -12.95 -9.49 7.08
C ASP A 60 -11.95 -10.49 6.53
N ARG A 61 -11.20 -11.16 7.42
CA ARG A 61 -10.32 -12.28 7.02
C ARG A 61 -9.18 -11.89 6.08
N TYR A 62 -8.69 -10.64 6.15
CA TYR A 62 -7.51 -10.20 5.38
C TYR A 62 -6.32 -9.84 6.25
N LYS A 63 -5.15 -10.39 5.93
CA LYS A 63 -3.85 -9.89 6.38
C LYS A 63 -3.42 -8.78 5.44
N ILE A 64 -3.14 -7.61 6.01
CA ILE A 64 -2.76 -6.42 5.25
C ILE A 64 -1.25 -6.25 5.29
N VAL A 65 -0.63 -6.26 4.11
CA VAL A 65 0.80 -5.99 3.93
C VAL A 65 0.95 -4.69 3.15
N CYS A 66 1.73 -3.75 3.66
CA CYS A 66 2.01 -2.48 2.98
C CYS A 66 3.52 -2.32 2.80
N ILE A 67 3.94 -2.00 1.58
CA ILE A 67 5.32 -1.73 1.21
C ILE A 67 5.37 -0.35 0.58
N VAL A 68 6.17 0.54 1.16
CA VAL A 68 6.42 1.88 0.62
C VAL A 68 7.91 2.04 0.35
N SER A 69 8.23 2.49 -0.86
CA SER A 69 9.60 2.80 -1.29
C SER A 69 9.64 4.26 -1.70
N ILE A 70 10.59 5.03 -1.15
CA ILE A 70 10.87 6.41 -1.54
C ILE A 70 12.36 6.49 -1.85
N GLY A 71 12.72 7.10 -2.98
CA GLY A 71 14.12 7.27 -3.37
C GLY A 71 14.37 8.52 -4.20
N GLU A 72 15.63 8.81 -4.45
CA GLU A 72 16.06 9.99 -5.20
C GLU A 72 15.70 9.86 -6.68
N LYS A 73 15.22 10.96 -7.26
CA LYS A 73 15.06 11.10 -8.71
C LYS A 73 16.27 11.86 -9.26
N ASN A 74 17.27 11.11 -9.70
CA ASN A 74 18.51 11.64 -10.26
C ASN A 74 18.77 11.04 -11.65
N SER A 75 17.84 11.24 -12.59
CA SER A 75 17.93 10.73 -13.97
C SER A 75 18.23 9.23 -14.08
N GLN A 76 17.66 8.45 -13.17
CA GLN A 76 17.82 7.01 -13.06
C GLN A 76 16.48 6.30 -13.23
N ASP A 77 16.50 5.12 -13.83
CA ASP A 77 15.32 4.29 -14.04
C ASP A 77 15.20 3.21 -12.97
N ILE A 78 13.97 3.00 -12.50
CA ILE A 78 13.64 2.00 -11.49
C ILE A 78 12.46 1.19 -11.95
N LEU A 79 12.60 -0.14 -11.86
CA LEU A 79 11.53 -1.09 -12.10
C LEU A 79 11.21 -1.84 -10.80
N ALA A 80 10.02 -1.59 -10.25
CA ALA A 80 9.48 -2.39 -9.16
C ALA A 80 8.54 -3.45 -9.75
N THR A 81 8.84 -4.73 -9.53
CA THR A 81 7.94 -5.84 -9.88
C THR A 81 7.61 -6.65 -8.65
N CYS A 82 6.41 -7.22 -8.65
CA CYS A 82 5.94 -8.09 -7.60
C CYS A 82 5.36 -9.36 -8.21
N ARG A 83 5.72 -10.52 -7.65
CA ARG A 83 5.26 -11.83 -8.11
C ARG A 83 4.75 -12.59 -6.91
N PHE A 84 3.59 -13.21 -7.04
CA PHE A 84 2.95 -13.95 -5.95
C PHE A 84 2.29 -15.22 -6.47
N LEU A 85 2.17 -16.21 -5.58
CA LEU A 85 1.28 -17.36 -5.75
C LEU A 85 0.12 -17.12 -4.78
N TRP A 86 -1.02 -16.71 -5.31
CA TRP A 86 -2.17 -16.24 -4.54
C TRP A 86 -3.49 -16.74 -5.12
N ASP A 87 -4.56 -16.63 -4.36
CA ASP A 87 -5.92 -16.95 -4.81
C ASP A 87 -6.44 -15.80 -5.69
N ALA A 88 -6.67 -16.09 -6.97
CA ALA A 88 -7.11 -15.09 -7.95
C ALA A 88 -8.52 -14.53 -7.65
N GLU A 89 -9.33 -15.21 -6.85
CA GLU A 89 -10.68 -14.78 -6.49
C GLU A 89 -10.65 -13.95 -5.20
N LYS A 90 -9.86 -14.39 -4.21
CA LYS A 90 -9.90 -13.83 -2.85
C LYS A 90 -8.84 -12.77 -2.59
N ASP A 91 -7.64 -12.94 -3.12
CA ASP A 91 -6.52 -12.04 -2.88
C ASP A 91 -6.57 -10.85 -3.84
N ARG A 92 -6.23 -9.68 -3.30
CA ARG A 92 -6.30 -8.40 -4.01
C ARG A 92 -5.15 -7.50 -3.60
N TYR A 93 -4.84 -6.55 -4.46
CA TYR A 93 -3.75 -5.61 -4.26
C TYR A 93 -4.05 -4.27 -4.91
N SER A 94 -3.33 -3.26 -4.44
CA SER A 94 -3.38 -1.89 -4.93
C SER A 94 -1.97 -1.34 -5.01
N ILE A 95 -1.64 -0.69 -6.12
CA ILE A 95 -0.32 -0.08 -6.34
C ILE A 95 -0.51 1.35 -6.79
N TYR A 96 0.25 2.25 -6.18
CA TYR A 96 0.29 3.65 -6.57
C TYR A 96 1.73 4.12 -6.66
N SER A 97 2.04 4.90 -7.71
CA SER A 97 3.35 5.52 -7.89
C SER A 97 3.17 7.00 -8.17
N LEU A 98 4.06 7.80 -7.58
CA LEU A 98 4.09 9.24 -7.68
C LEU A 98 5.55 9.69 -7.79
N GLN A 99 5.77 10.80 -8.46
CA GLN A 99 7.07 11.44 -8.54
C GLN A 99 6.93 12.95 -8.36
N ASN A 100 7.91 13.55 -7.70
CA ASN A 100 8.09 14.99 -7.71
C ASN A 100 9.40 15.35 -8.45
N THR A 101 9.91 16.57 -8.26
CA THR A 101 11.15 17.02 -8.90
C THR A 101 12.41 16.31 -8.39
N TYR A 102 12.44 15.89 -7.11
CA TYR A 102 13.63 15.40 -6.42
C TYR A 102 13.57 13.92 -6.02
N VAL A 103 12.38 13.36 -5.86
CA VAL A 103 12.15 12.00 -5.37
C VAL A 103 11.03 11.31 -6.14
N TYR A 104 11.08 9.99 -6.16
CA TYR A 104 9.98 9.12 -6.53
C TYR A 104 9.46 8.39 -5.30
N GLY A 105 8.21 7.94 -5.34
CA GLY A 105 7.71 6.99 -4.38
C GLY A 105 6.70 6.02 -4.96
N ILE A 106 6.75 4.80 -4.43
CA ILE A 106 5.93 3.67 -4.85
C ILE A 106 5.33 3.08 -3.58
N ALA A 107 4.00 2.98 -3.53
CA ALA A 107 3.29 2.33 -2.45
C ALA A 107 2.49 1.14 -2.99
N GLN A 108 2.55 0.05 -2.25
CA GLN A 108 1.91 -1.22 -2.59
C GLN A 108 1.19 -1.70 -1.34
N CYS A 109 -0.07 -2.08 -1.50
CA CYS A 109 -0.89 -2.66 -0.43
C CYS A 109 -1.47 -3.97 -0.92
N PHE A 110 -1.32 -5.03 -0.12
CA PHE A 110 -1.80 -6.37 -0.41
C PHE A 110 -2.79 -6.78 0.66
N GLY A 111 -3.98 -7.21 0.23
CA GLY A 111 -4.96 -7.90 1.06
C GLY A 111 -4.86 -9.40 0.79
N LEU A 112 -4.32 -10.14 1.75
CA LEU A 112 -4.16 -11.59 1.67
C LEU A 112 -5.23 -12.27 2.52
N TYR A 113 -6.10 -13.04 1.90
CA TYR A 113 -7.17 -13.75 2.56
C TYR A 113 -6.59 -14.84 3.49
N TYR A 114 -7.09 -14.91 4.71
CA TYR A 114 -6.78 -15.97 5.66
C TYR A 114 -8.09 -16.54 6.21
N GLU A 115 -8.26 -17.87 6.09
CA GLU A 115 -9.47 -18.56 6.57
C GLU A 115 -9.76 -18.37 8.05
#